data_AF-A0A7W4UYS8-F1
#
_entry.id   AF-A0A7W4UYS8-F1
#
_cell.length_a   1.000
_cell.length_b   1.000
_cell.length_c   1.000
_cell.angle_alpha   90.00
_cell.angle_beta   90.00
_cell.angle_gamma   90.00
#
_symmetry.space_group_name_H-M   'P 1'
#
loop_
_entity.id
_entity.type
_entity.pdbx_description
1 polymer ?
#
loop_
_entity_poly.entity_id
_entity_poly.type
_entity_poly.pdbx_seq_one_letter_code
_entity_poly.pdbx_strand_id
1 'polypeptide(L)'
;MKVRGMVQSSETSELVAEADDAETARALVDEQVPEGFELLRVHNAMPRGGRVIATGVMRPAAVTEIEAAGADYASARDALRAAVPEGQRLLSITVVPE
;
A
#
# COMPACT_ATOMS: atom_id res chain seq x y z
N MET A 1 -21.51 12.06 16.87
CA MET A 1 -20.15 12.37 16.37
C MET A 1 -19.86 11.52 15.14
N LYS A 2 -19.30 12.11 14.08
CA LYS A 2 -18.99 11.41 12.82
C LYS A 2 -17.49 11.44 12.56
N VAL A 3 -16.94 10.32 12.11
CA VAL A 3 -15.55 10.19 11.70
C VAL A 3 -15.46 9.63 10.29
N ARG A 4 -14.42 10.04 9.58
CA ARG A 4 -14.10 9.62 8.23
C ARG A 4 -12.73 8.96 8.23
N GLY A 5 -12.67 7.77 7.65
CA GLY A 5 -11.47 6.97 7.48
C GLY A 5 -11.06 6.92 6.02
N MET A 6 -9.75 7.06 5.79
CA MET A 6 -9.15 6.73 4.49
C MET A 6 -8.64 5.29 4.57
N VAL A 7 -9.08 4.42 3.66
CA VAL A 7 -8.66 3.02 3.59
C VAL A 7 -7.97 2.73 2.26
N GLN A 8 -7.05 1.79 2.28
CA GLN A 8 -6.27 1.37 1.12
C GLN A 8 -6.10 -0.15 1.15
N SER A 9 -5.93 -0.80 0.00
CA SER A 9 -5.59 -2.22 -0.05
C SER A 9 -4.30 -2.51 0.74
N SER A 10 -4.33 -3.58 1.55
CA SER A 10 -3.15 -4.14 2.22
C SER A 10 -2.49 -5.24 1.40
N GLU A 11 -3.09 -5.65 0.29
CA GLU A 11 -2.55 -6.68 -0.59
C GLU A 11 -1.30 -6.18 -1.31
N THR A 12 -0.29 -7.03 -1.36
CA THR A 12 0.98 -6.76 -2.02
C THR A 12 1.20 -7.72 -3.17
N SER A 13 1.72 -7.20 -4.28
CA SER A 13 2.13 -7.96 -5.45
C SER A 13 3.63 -7.79 -5.69
N GLU A 14 4.23 -8.75 -6.37
CA GLU A 14 5.66 -8.73 -6.68
C GLU A 14 5.91 -8.48 -8.18
N LEU A 15 6.99 -7.75 -8.48
CA LEU A 15 7.58 -7.56 -9.80
C LEU A 15 9.01 -8.06 -9.75
N VAL A 16 9.50 -8.62 -10.86
CA VAL A 16 10.88 -9.09 -10.96
C VAL A 16 11.53 -8.50 -12.20
N ALA A 17 12.72 -7.92 -12.03
CA ALA A 17 13.57 -7.48 -13.12
C ALA A 17 14.97 -8.06 -12.96
N GLU A 18 15.64 -8.32 -14.08
CA GLU A 18 17.01 -8.80 -14.08
C GLU A 18 17.90 -7.90 -14.93
N ALA A 19 19.02 -7.45 -14.36
CA ALA A 19 20.03 -6.68 -15.08
C ALA A 19 21.45 -7.09 -14.65
N ASP A 20 22.47 -6.51 -15.29
CA ASP A 20 23.87 -6.78 -14.98
C ASP A 20 24.34 -6.05 -13.70
N ASP A 21 23.58 -5.05 -13.25
CA ASP A 21 23.87 -4.28 -12.05
C ASP A 21 22.58 -3.93 -11.28
N ALA A 22 22.75 -3.55 -10.01
CA ALA A 22 21.67 -3.29 -9.08
C ALA A 22 20.88 -2.00 -9.37
N GLU A 23 21.51 -1.02 -10.02
CA GLU A 23 20.89 0.26 -10.36
C GLU A 23 19.93 0.06 -11.53
N THR A 24 20.40 -0.57 -12.60
CA THR A 24 19.60 -0.93 -13.77
C THR A 24 18.45 -1.87 -13.40
N ALA A 25 18.71 -2.90 -12.59
CA ALA A 25 17.66 -3.82 -12.16
C ALA A 25 16.56 -3.09 -11.36
N ARG A 26 16.94 -2.11 -10.54
CA ARG A 26 15.98 -1.30 -9.78
C ARG A 26 15.20 -0.34 -10.66
N ALA A 27 15.84 0.31 -11.64
CA ALA A 27 15.17 1.18 -12.60
C ALA A 27 14.11 0.41 -13.40
N LEU A 28 14.45 -0.80 -13.85
CA LEU A 28 13.50 -1.68 -14.54
C LEU A 28 12.31 -2.10 -13.66
N VAL A 29 12.50 -2.28 -12.35
CA VAL A 29 11.38 -2.53 -11.43
C VAL A 29 10.48 -1.31 -11.34
N ASP A 30 11.06 -0.10 -11.24
CA ASP A 30 10.31 1.16 -11.14
C ASP A 30 9.48 1.42 -12.41
N GLU A 31 10.06 1.20 -13.59
CA GLU A 31 9.37 1.31 -14.88
C GLU A 31 8.24 0.29 -15.06
N GLN A 32 8.35 -0.88 -14.41
CA GLN A 32 7.33 -1.94 -14.48
C GLN A 32 6.17 -1.72 -13.51
N VAL A 33 6.23 -0.74 -12.60
CA VAL A 33 5.14 -0.44 -11.68
C VAL A 33 3.93 0.04 -12.48
N PRO A 34 2.79 -0.68 -12.43
CA PRO A 34 1.60 -0.25 -13.14
C PRO A 34 1.06 1.07 -12.57
N GLU A 35 0.38 1.84 -13.42
CA GLU A 35 -0.33 3.03 -12.95
C GLU A 35 -1.33 2.68 -11.84
N GLY A 36 -1.39 3.52 -10.81
CA GLY A 36 -2.24 3.28 -9.65
C GLY A 36 -1.68 2.27 -8.64
N PHE A 37 -0.43 1.83 -8.81
CA PHE A 37 0.33 1.09 -7.80
C PHE A 37 1.45 1.96 -7.21
N GLU A 38 1.79 1.71 -5.95
CA GLU A 38 2.98 2.26 -5.32
C GLU A 38 3.99 1.16 -5.02
N LEU A 39 5.26 1.44 -5.28
CA LEU A 39 6.37 0.56 -4.97
C LEU A 39 6.76 0.74 -3.50
N LEU A 40 6.66 -0.32 -2.70
CA LEU A 40 6.94 -0.30 -1.27
C LEU A 40 8.41 -0.57 -0.97
N ARG A 41 9.01 -1.50 -1.70
CA ARG A 41 10.39 -1.94 -1.49
C ARG A 41 10.90 -2.62 -2.74
N VAL A 42 12.22 -2.56 -2.95
CA VAL A 42 12.92 -3.41 -3.90
C VAL A 42 14.00 -4.19 -3.15
N HIS A 43 14.03 -5.50 -3.35
CA HIS A 43 15.07 -6.38 -2.85
C HIS A 43 15.95 -6.84 -4.00
N ASN A 44 17.27 -6.75 -3.84
CA ASN A 44 18.23 -7.16 -4.87
C ASN A 44 18.96 -8.41 -4.40
N ALA A 45 18.95 -9.45 -5.23
CA ALA A 45 19.71 -10.67 -5.05
C ALA A 45 20.71 -10.84 -6.20
N MET A 46 21.95 -11.21 -5.89
CA MET A 46 22.98 -11.49 -6.89
C MET A 46 23.42 -12.96 -6.76
N PRO A 47 22.76 -13.89 -7.48
CA PRO A 47 23.22 -15.27 -7.53
C PRO A 47 24.61 -15.37 -8.19
N ARG A 48 25.35 -16.44 -7.89
CA ARG A 48 26.68 -16.68 -8.47
C ARG A 48 26.55 -16.81 -9.99
N GLY A 49 26.98 -15.78 -10.72
CA GLY A 49 26.72 -15.63 -12.16
C GLY A 49 26.73 -14.19 -12.67
N GLY A 50 26.79 -13.20 -11.76
CA GLY A 50 27.07 -11.80 -12.09
C GLY A 50 25.83 -10.95 -12.39
N ARG A 51 24.66 -11.55 -12.61
CA ARG A 51 23.40 -10.83 -12.80
C ARG A 51 22.74 -10.48 -11.47
N VAL A 52 22.09 -9.33 -11.42
CA VAL A 52 21.27 -8.87 -10.31
C VAL A 52 19.80 -9.10 -10.63
N ILE A 53 19.11 -9.77 -9.71
CA ILE A 53 17.67 -9.99 -9.71
C ILE A 53 17.07 -8.99 -8.71
N ALA A 54 16.28 -8.03 -9.20
CA ALA A 54 15.55 -7.09 -8.38
C ALA A 54 14.08 -7.54 -8.26
N THR A 55 13.63 -7.79 -7.04
CA THR A 55 12.23 -8.09 -6.71
C THR A 55 11.60 -6.87 -6.07
N GLY A 56 10.70 -6.20 -6.80
CA GLY A 56 9.86 -5.11 -6.32
C GLY A 56 8.63 -5.64 -5.62
N VAL A 57 8.30 -5.10 -4.45
CA VAL A 57 7.01 -5.31 -3.78
C VAL A 57 6.20 -4.04 -3.93
N MET A 58 5.01 -4.17 -4.52
CA MET A 58 4.10 -3.05 -4.79
C MET A 58 2.72 -3.32 -4.21
N ARG A 59 1.91 -2.27 -4.08
CA ARG A 59 0.49 -2.39 -3.71
C ARG A 59 -0.37 -1.37 -4.46
N PRO A 60 -1.69 -1.58 -4.57
CA PRO A 60 -2.58 -0.56 -5.09
C PRO A 60 -2.50 0.74 -4.26
N ALA A 61 -2.26 1.86 -4.92
CA ALA A 61 -2.23 3.22 -4.35
C ALA A 61 -3.64 3.82 -4.19
N ALA A 62 -4.68 3.14 -4.69
CA ALA A 62 -6.05 3.60 -4.61
C ALA A 62 -6.51 3.71 -3.15
N VAL A 63 -6.96 4.91 -2.77
CA VAL A 63 -7.53 5.21 -1.46
C VAL A 63 -9.03 5.36 -1.59
N THR A 64 -9.77 4.74 -0.69
CA THR A 64 -11.24 4.84 -0.60
C THR A 64 -11.63 5.46 0.72
N GLU A 65 -12.71 6.24 0.72
CA GLU A 65 -13.26 6.85 1.93
C GLU A 65 -14.33 5.94 2.54
N ILE A 66 -14.28 5.78 3.86
CA ILE A 66 -15.35 5.17 4.66
C ILE A 66 -15.74 6.11 5.79
N GLU A 67 -17.00 6.03 6.22
CA GLU A 67 -17.53 6.87 7.29
C GLU A 67 -18.18 6.02 8.36
N ALA A 68 -18.08 6.48 9.61
CA ALA A 68 -18.77 5.89 10.73
C ALA A 68 -19.24 6.96 11.71
N ALA A 69 -20.33 6.66 12.41
CA ALA A 69 -20.91 7.53 13.42
C ALA A 69 -20.97 6.81 14.77
N GLY A 70 -20.83 7.57 15.85
CA GLY A 70 -20.92 7.08 17.22
C GLY A 70 -21.32 8.20 18.20
N ALA A 71 -21.65 7.80 19.43
CA ALA A 71 -22.01 8.72 20.51
C ALA A 71 -20.84 9.67 20.87
N ASP A 72 -19.61 9.14 20.84
CA ASP A 72 -18.36 9.86 21.09
C ASP A 72 -17.27 9.44 20.08
N TYR A 73 -16.07 10.01 20.20
CA TYR A 73 -14.95 9.68 19.32
C TYR A 73 -14.52 8.21 19.42
N ALA A 74 -14.54 7.63 20.63
CA ALA A 74 -14.12 6.25 20.85
C ALA A 74 -15.07 5.28 20.13
N SER A 75 -16.37 5.46 20.33
CA SER A 75 -17.43 4.68 19.68
C SER A 75 -17.38 4.83 18.16
N ALA A 76 -17.19 6.06 17.66
CA ALA A 76 -17.11 6.33 16.22
C ALA A 76 -15.85 5.71 15.61
N ARG A 77 -14.72 5.74 16.31
CA ARG A 77 -13.46 5.10 15.89
C ARG A 77 -13.54 3.58 15.85
N ASP A 78 -14.18 2.97 16.85
CA ASP A 78 -14.33 1.51 16.89
C ASP A 78 -15.31 1.03 15.81
N ALA A 79 -16.40 1.78 15.57
CA ALA A 79 -17.28 1.55 14.44
C ALA A 79 -16.55 1.70 13.10
N LEU A 80 -15.70 2.71 12.94
CA LEU A 80 -14.89 2.91 11.74
C LEU A 80 -13.93 1.75 11.50
N ARG A 81 -13.28 1.26 12.57
CA ARG A 81 -12.37 0.11 12.49
C ARG A 81 -13.08 -1.17 12.12
N ALA A 82 -14.28 -1.39 12.66
CA ALA A 82 -15.12 -2.52 12.30
C ALA A 82 -15.64 -2.44 10.85
N ALA A 83 -15.78 -1.22 10.31
CA ALA A 83 -16.20 -0.98 8.93
C ALA A 83 -15.07 -1.08 7.89
N VAL A 84 -13.81 -1.26 8.31
CA VAL A 84 -12.70 -1.46 7.37
C VAL A 84 -12.90 -2.79 6.64
N PRO A 85 -12.98 -2.79 5.29
CA PRO A 85 -13.12 -4.03 4.54
C PRO A 85 -11.94 -4.99 4.77
N GLU A 86 -12.20 -6.29 4.69
CA GLU A 86 -11.12 -7.29 4.71
C GLU A 86 -10.14 -7.03 3.56
N GLY A 87 -8.85 -7.22 3.83
CA GLY A 87 -7.79 -6.90 2.85
C GLY A 87 -7.53 -5.39 2.69
N GLN A 88 -8.12 -4.53 3.53
CA GLN A 88 -7.81 -3.11 3.55
C GLN A 88 -7.20 -2.68 4.89
N ARG A 89 -6.43 -1.59 4.83
CA ARG A 89 -5.81 -0.93 5.97
C ARG A 89 -6.31 0.50 6.11
N LEU A 90 -6.55 0.91 7.33
CA LEU A 90 -6.88 2.29 7.68
C LEU A 90 -5.62 3.15 7.68
N LEU A 91 -5.61 4.21 6.88
CA LEU A 91 -4.50 5.15 6.73
C LEU A 91 -4.61 6.33 7.70
N SER A 92 -5.81 6.89 7.81
CA SER A 92 -6.06 8.07 8.65
C SER A 92 -7.50 8.09 9.13
N ILE A 93 -7.74 8.80 10.23
CA ILE A 93 -9.06 9.07 10.78
C ILE A 93 -9.17 10.57 10.97
N THR A 94 -10.23 11.16 10.44
CA THR A 94 -10.57 12.58 10.61
C THR A 94 -11.94 12.70 11.24
N VAL A 95 -12.11 13.66 12.16
CA VAL A 95 -13.43 13.99 12.70
C VAL A 95 -14.15 14.85 11.67
N VAL A 96 -15.39 14.51 11.35
CA VAL A 96 -16.24 15.31 10.47
C VAL A 96 -17.04 16.26 11.35
N PRO A 97 -16.78 17.59 11.30
CA PRO A 97 -17.64 18.56 11.96
C PRO A 97 -19.01 18.56 11.27
N GLU A 98 -20.08 18.63 12.08
CA GLU A 98 -21.47 18.77 11.59
C GLU A 98 -21.71 20.13 10.92
#